data_AF-A0A4R0EPM3-F1
#
_entry.id   AF-A0A4R0EPM3-F1
#
_cell.length_a   1.000
_cell.length_b   1.000
_cell.length_c   1.000
_cell.angle_alpha   90.00
_cell.angle_beta   90.00
_cell.angle_gamma   90.00
#
_symmetry.space_group_name_H-M   'P 1'
#
loop_
_entity.id
_entity.type
_entity.pdbx_description
1 polymer ?
#
loop_
_entity_poly.entity_id
_entity_poly.type
_entity_poly.pdbx_seq_one_letter_code
_entity_poly.pdbx_strand_id
1 'polypeptide(L)'
;MNALEKALLIKELHHLLDDLEHRSLSFFEIAKSKSRLIEIFRLCDEPIFKKQILKFKSQTQPEKAATDFADHTLFKLSYRGLFRQDRDLQQALYKNAESGWAILYRPAQGWQIWLIPAPNRSSLISNWGSLDDIYHWMLEQQQRYSCLKTDYELKQKPILLEQPITPTLTETETETETETETETET
;
A
#
# COMPACT_ATOMS: atom_id res chain seq x y z
N MET A 1 20.05 21.93 5.90
CA MET A 1 21.30 22.04 6.69
C MET A 1 22.37 22.74 5.87
N ASN A 2 22.99 23.79 6.40
CA ASN A 2 24.05 24.54 5.71
C ASN A 2 25.42 23.82 5.81
N ALA A 3 26.42 24.27 5.05
CA ALA A 3 27.74 23.62 4.98
C ALA A 3 28.50 23.64 6.32
N LEU A 4 28.28 24.66 7.14
CA LEU A 4 28.91 24.81 8.45
C LEU A 4 28.33 23.83 9.47
N GLU A 5 27.01 23.70 9.52
CA GLU A 5 26.28 22.73 10.35
C GLU A 5 26.70 21.30 10.03
N LYS A 6 26.89 20.99 8.73
CA LYS A 6 27.42 19.69 8.28
C LYS A 6 28.81 19.42 8.84
N ALA A 7 29.73 20.38 8.74
CA ALA A 7 31.09 20.22 9.26
C ALA A 7 31.11 20.03 10.78
N LEU A 8 30.24 20.75 11.51
CA LEU A 8 30.12 20.62 12.96
C LEU A 8 29.56 19.26 13.38
N LEU A 9 28.51 18.77 12.70
CA LEU A 9 27.96 17.44 12.96
C LEU A 9 28.95 16.32 12.62
N ILE A 10 29.73 16.47 11.54
CA ILE A 10 30.79 15.51 11.20
C ILE A 10 31.86 15.49 12.29
N LYS A 11 32.27 16.65 12.80
CA LYS A 11 33.25 16.73 13.90
C LYS A 11 32.70 16.10 15.19
N GLU A 12 31.45 16.37 15.51
CA GLU A 12 30.75 15.78 16.66
C GLU A 12 30.65 14.25 16.53
N LEU A 13 30.32 13.74 15.34
CA LEU A 13 30.23 12.30 15.07
C LEU A 13 31.56 11.59 15.30
N HIS A 14 32.67 12.15 14.82
CA HIS A 14 34.00 11.58 15.04
C HIS A 14 34.34 11.52 16.53
N HIS A 15 34.05 12.58 17.28
CA HIS A 15 34.30 12.60 18.71
C HIS A 15 33.46 11.57 19.47
N LEU A 16 32.16 11.46 19.15
CA LEU A 16 31.26 10.47 19.76
C LEU A 16 31.70 9.03 19.48
N LEU A 17 32.23 8.76 18.28
CA LEU A 17 32.74 7.44 17.90
C LEU A 17 34.03 7.11 18.65
N ASP A 18 34.96 8.06 18.71
CA ASP A 18 36.24 7.92 19.43
C ASP A 18 36.01 7.65 20.92
N ASP A 19 35.11 8.41 21.56
CA ASP A 19 34.76 8.23 22.97
C ASP A 19 34.10 6.86 23.24
N LEU A 20 33.30 6.35 22.30
CA LEU A 20 32.65 5.04 22.41
C LEU A 20 33.61 3.87 22.13
N GLU A 21 34.60 4.07 21.26
CA GLU A 21 35.60 3.07 20.90
C GLU A 21 36.66 2.90 22.00
N HIS A 22 37.07 3.98 22.65
CA HIS A 22 38.16 3.98 23.63
C HIS A 22 37.71 3.65 25.08
N ARG A 23 36.42 3.34 25.31
CA ARG A 23 35.84 2.78 26.56
C ARG A 23 36.22 3.50 27.87
N SER A 24 36.60 4.77 27.84
CA SER A 24 36.87 5.59 29.04
C SER A 24 35.62 6.23 29.65
N LEU A 25 34.45 5.98 29.08
CA LEU A 25 33.18 6.57 29.48
C LEU A 25 32.44 5.74 30.55
N SER A 26 31.74 6.43 31.44
CA SER A 26 30.76 5.80 32.34
C SER A 26 29.55 5.27 31.56
N PHE A 27 28.78 4.35 32.17
CA PHE A 27 27.54 3.82 31.57
C PHE A 27 26.54 4.92 31.17
N PHE A 28 26.44 5.98 31.98
CA PHE A 28 25.57 7.11 31.69
C PHE A 28 26.04 7.88 30.45
N GLU A 29 27.35 8.14 30.34
CA GLU A 29 27.94 8.82 29.19
C GLU A 29 27.82 7.98 27.92
N ILE A 30 28.00 6.66 28.01
CA ILE A 30 27.77 5.74 26.88
C ILE A 30 26.31 5.85 26.40
N ALA A 31 25.33 5.83 27.30
CA ALA A 31 23.92 5.95 26.95
C ALA A 31 23.61 7.32 26.33
N LYS A 32 24.19 8.39 26.86
CA LYS A 32 24.08 9.75 26.32
C LYS A 32 24.70 9.86 24.93
N SER A 33 25.91 9.36 24.71
CA SER A 33 26.59 9.39 23.41
C SER A 33 25.85 8.56 22.36
N LYS A 34 25.32 7.38 22.73
CA LYS A 34 24.45 6.59 21.85
C LYS A 34 23.15 7.31 21.51
N SER A 35 22.51 7.97 22.49
CA SER A 35 21.29 8.74 22.26
C SER A 35 21.54 9.93 21.33
N ARG A 36 22.68 10.60 21.48
CA ARG A 36 23.10 11.70 20.62
C ARG A 36 23.42 11.24 19.20
N LEU A 37 24.06 10.08 19.02
CA LEU A 37 24.25 9.47 17.69
C LEU A 37 22.91 9.25 16.99
N ILE A 38 21.92 8.67 17.68
CA ILE A 38 20.58 8.46 17.12
C ILE A 38 19.93 9.80 16.72
N GLU A 39 20.09 10.84 17.54
CA GLU A 39 19.59 12.17 17.24
C GLU A 39 20.28 12.81 16.02
N ILE A 40 21.61 12.70 15.90
CA ILE A 40 22.37 13.16 14.74
C ILE A 40 21.92 12.43 13.48
N PHE A 41 21.74 11.10 13.55
CA PHE A 41 21.19 10.34 12.42
C PHE A 41 19.79 10.80 12.03
N ARG A 42 18.94 11.14 13.02
CA ARG A 42 17.60 11.71 12.78
C ARG A 42 17.66 13.11 12.17
N LEU A 43 18.65 13.94 12.55
CA LEU A 43 18.88 15.26 11.94
C LEU A 43 19.39 15.14 10.50
N CYS A 44 20.19 14.11 10.23
CA CYS A 44 20.62 13.73 8.89
C CYS A 44 19.52 13.04 8.06
N ASP A 45 18.36 12.76 8.65
CA ASP A 45 17.18 12.18 7.99
C ASP A 45 16.42 13.23 7.14
N GLU A 46 17.20 14.12 6.49
CA GLU A 46 16.73 15.11 5.53
C GLU A 46 16.11 14.40 4.30
N PRO A 47 15.07 14.98 3.68
CA PRO A 47 14.44 14.44 2.47
C PRO A 47 15.42 14.19 1.31
N ILE A 48 16.56 14.87 1.31
CA ILE A 48 17.66 14.66 0.34
C ILE A 48 18.30 13.27 0.49
N PHE A 49 18.48 12.78 1.72
CA PHE A 49 19.03 11.46 1.98
C PHE A 49 17.97 10.38 1.78
N LYS A 50 16.69 10.66 2.06
CA LYS A 50 15.60 9.70 1.79
C LYS A 50 15.55 9.29 0.32
N LYS A 51 15.72 10.21 -0.63
CA LYS A 51 15.80 9.86 -2.07
C LYS A 51 17.02 9.01 -2.42
N GLN A 52 18.20 9.34 -1.88
CA GLN A 52 19.42 8.58 -2.15
C GLN A 52 19.39 7.19 -1.51
N ILE A 53 18.91 7.09 -0.26
CA ILE A 53 18.70 5.83 0.47
C ILE A 53 17.63 4.99 -0.23
N LEU A 54 16.52 5.58 -0.69
CA LEU A 54 15.50 4.86 -1.45
C LEU A 54 16.09 4.31 -2.75
N LYS A 55 16.88 5.09 -3.48
CA LYS A 55 17.57 4.63 -4.70
C LYS A 55 18.54 3.48 -4.40
N PHE A 56 19.31 3.57 -3.32
CA PHE A 56 20.24 2.51 -2.90
C PHE A 56 19.51 1.23 -2.45
N LYS A 57 18.49 1.37 -1.60
CA LYS A 57 17.65 0.24 -1.13
C LYS A 57 16.90 -0.40 -2.29
N SER A 58 16.41 0.40 -3.23
CA SER A 58 15.76 -0.06 -4.45
C SER A 58 16.65 -0.99 -5.27
N GLN A 59 17.96 -0.75 -5.28
CA GLN A 59 18.92 -1.56 -6.03
C GLN A 59 19.42 -2.79 -5.24
N THR A 60 19.60 -2.66 -3.93
CA THR A 60 20.22 -3.70 -3.08
C THR A 60 19.21 -4.62 -2.40
N GLN A 61 18.01 -4.13 -2.11
CA GLN A 61 16.94 -4.85 -1.38
C GLN A 61 15.57 -4.48 -1.95
N PRO A 62 15.27 -4.85 -3.21
CA PRO A 62 14.07 -4.40 -3.90
C PRO A 62 12.77 -4.86 -3.20
N GLU A 63 12.76 -6.06 -2.61
CA GLU A 63 11.63 -6.58 -1.84
C GLU A 63 11.31 -5.70 -0.61
N LYS A 64 12.35 -5.28 0.11
CA LYS A 64 12.21 -4.40 1.26
C LYS A 64 11.81 -2.99 0.83
N ALA A 65 12.43 -2.46 -0.22
CA ALA A 65 12.10 -1.14 -0.76
C ALA A 65 10.63 -1.04 -1.21
N ALA A 66 10.10 -2.07 -1.89
CA ALA A 66 8.71 -2.10 -2.31
C ALA A 66 7.74 -2.23 -1.12
N THR A 67 8.11 -3.01 -0.11
CA THR A 67 7.31 -3.16 1.12
C THR A 67 7.27 -1.87 1.92
N ASP A 68 8.44 -1.29 2.20
CA ASP A 68 8.60 0.00 2.88
C ASP A 68 7.81 1.06 2.10
N PHE A 69 7.94 1.12 0.77
CA PHE A 69 7.20 2.05 -0.08
C PHE A 69 5.68 1.90 0.09
N ALA A 70 5.16 0.68 -0.01
CA ALA A 70 3.73 0.43 0.12
C ALA A 70 3.18 0.83 1.50
N ASP A 71 3.96 0.67 2.58
CA ASP A 71 3.58 1.06 3.94
C ASP A 71 3.36 2.57 4.11
N HIS A 72 3.95 3.38 3.24
CA HIS A 72 3.79 4.84 3.25
C HIS A 72 2.67 5.33 2.32
N THR A 73 1.98 4.42 1.62
CA THR A 73 0.85 4.77 0.74
C THR A 73 -0.47 4.72 1.50
N LEU A 74 -1.50 5.38 0.98
CA LEU A 74 -2.88 5.28 1.51
C LEU A 74 -3.58 3.98 1.13
N PHE A 75 -2.92 3.09 0.38
CA PHE A 75 -3.52 1.93 -0.27
C PHE A 75 -2.83 0.61 0.14
N LYS A 76 -2.16 0.57 1.30
CA LYS A 76 -1.37 -0.60 1.73
C LYS A 76 -2.21 -1.87 1.83
N LEU A 77 -3.47 -1.78 2.26
CA LEU A 77 -4.35 -2.94 2.41
C LEU A 77 -4.78 -3.55 1.06
N SER A 78 -4.75 -2.77 -0.01
CA SER A 78 -5.03 -3.26 -1.37
C SER A 78 -3.77 -3.67 -2.15
N TYR A 79 -2.59 -3.53 -1.54
CA TYR A 79 -1.31 -3.97 -2.10
C TYR A 79 -1.19 -5.49 -2.08
N ARG A 80 -0.76 -6.09 -3.21
CA ARG A 80 -0.61 -7.55 -3.37
C ARG A 80 0.84 -8.04 -3.34
N GLY A 81 1.81 -7.13 -3.26
CA GLY A 81 3.22 -7.46 -3.15
C GLY A 81 4.06 -7.09 -4.37
N LEU A 82 5.33 -7.51 -4.29
CA LEU A 82 6.34 -7.34 -5.32
C LEU A 82 6.55 -8.64 -6.08
N PHE A 83 6.66 -8.54 -7.40
CA PHE A 83 6.87 -9.69 -8.29
C PHE A 83 8.00 -9.43 -9.28
N ARG A 84 8.59 -10.51 -9.80
CA ARG A 84 9.58 -10.47 -10.89
C ARG A 84 9.05 -10.99 -12.21
N GLN A 85 7.95 -11.74 -12.17
CA GLN A 85 7.30 -12.33 -13.34
C GLN A 85 5.87 -11.82 -13.46
N ASP A 86 5.50 -11.49 -14.69
CA ASP A 86 4.21 -10.90 -15.04
C ASP A 86 3.07 -11.88 -14.72
N ARG A 87 3.28 -13.18 -14.96
CA ARG A 87 2.30 -14.24 -14.68
C ARG A 87 1.93 -14.30 -13.20
N ASP A 88 2.92 -14.33 -12.31
CA ASP A 88 2.70 -14.47 -10.87
C ASP A 88 1.99 -13.23 -10.32
N LEU A 89 2.42 -12.05 -10.78
CA LEU A 89 1.78 -10.79 -10.46
C LEU A 89 0.32 -10.81 -10.91
N GLN A 90 0.07 -11.19 -12.16
CA GLN A 90 -1.26 -11.25 -12.73
C GLN A 90 -2.14 -12.18 -11.88
N GLN A 91 -1.66 -13.40 -11.61
CA GLN A 91 -2.38 -14.36 -10.78
C GLN A 91 -2.71 -13.80 -9.39
N ALA A 92 -1.78 -13.10 -8.73
CA ALA A 92 -2.00 -12.51 -7.42
C ALA A 92 -3.05 -11.38 -7.45
N LEU A 93 -3.05 -10.57 -8.50
CA LEU A 93 -4.04 -9.51 -8.68
C LEU A 93 -5.45 -10.07 -8.92
N TYR A 94 -5.60 -11.07 -9.81
CA TYR A 94 -6.92 -11.63 -10.15
C TYR A 94 -7.44 -12.67 -9.14
N LYS A 95 -6.60 -13.16 -8.22
CA LYS A 95 -7.06 -14.07 -7.14
C LYS A 95 -8.03 -13.39 -6.17
N ASN A 96 -7.97 -12.06 -6.03
CA ASN A 96 -8.89 -11.31 -5.19
C ASN A 96 -9.95 -10.61 -6.05
N ALA A 97 -11.23 -10.73 -5.68
CA ALA A 97 -12.34 -10.11 -6.40
C ALA A 97 -12.49 -8.60 -6.12
N GLU A 98 -11.63 -8.00 -5.29
CA GLU A 98 -11.64 -6.55 -5.06
C GLU A 98 -10.49 -5.87 -5.81
N SER A 99 -10.66 -4.57 -6.08
CA SER A 99 -9.62 -3.70 -6.64
C SER A 99 -8.31 -3.83 -5.86
N GLY A 100 -7.19 -3.81 -6.57
CA GLY A 100 -5.88 -3.97 -5.94
C GLY A 100 -4.74 -3.60 -6.86
N TRP A 101 -3.56 -3.50 -6.28
CA TRP A 101 -2.36 -3.11 -7.01
C TRP A 101 -1.14 -3.92 -6.57
N ALA A 102 -0.19 -4.07 -7.48
CA ALA A 102 1.04 -4.81 -7.29
C ALA A 102 2.18 -4.11 -8.00
N ILE A 103 3.42 -4.43 -7.60
CA ILE A 103 4.62 -3.91 -8.25
C ILE A 103 5.32 -5.05 -8.98
N LEU A 104 5.73 -4.77 -10.21
CA LEU A 104 6.68 -5.57 -10.98
C LEU A 104 8.05 -4.89 -10.92
N TYR A 105 9.10 -5.64 -10.58
CA TYR A 105 10.48 -5.13 -10.57
C TYR A 105 11.39 -5.95 -11.48
N ARG A 106 12.15 -5.23 -12.30
CA ARG A 106 13.18 -5.78 -13.17
C ARG A 106 14.45 -4.94 -13.03
N PRO A 107 15.61 -5.50 -12.65
CA PRO A 107 16.83 -4.72 -12.43
C PRO A 107 17.24 -3.80 -13.59
N ALA A 108 16.99 -4.23 -14.83
CA ALA A 108 17.34 -3.46 -16.03
C ALA A 108 16.32 -2.38 -16.42
N GLN A 109 15.06 -2.50 -15.97
CA GLN A 109 13.95 -1.62 -16.39
C GLN A 109 13.43 -0.75 -15.23
N GLY A 110 13.71 -1.13 -13.98
CA GLY A 110 13.22 -0.45 -12.79
C GLY A 110 11.91 -1.06 -12.29
N TRP A 111 10.95 -0.19 -12.02
CA TRP A 111 9.69 -0.52 -11.34
C TRP A 111 8.49 -0.24 -12.23
N GLN A 112 7.42 -1.01 -12.04
CA GLN A 112 6.15 -0.83 -12.74
C GLN A 112 5.00 -1.18 -11.81
N ILE A 113 3.94 -0.37 -11.80
CA ILE A 113 2.69 -0.68 -11.08
C ILE A 113 1.68 -1.30 -12.03
N TRP A 114 1.04 -2.35 -11.54
CA TRP A 114 -0.15 -2.94 -12.16
C TRP A 114 -1.32 -2.74 -11.20
N LEU A 115 -2.42 -2.27 -11.74
CA LEU A 115 -3.59 -1.83 -11.00
C LEU A 115 -4.84 -2.48 -11.60
N ILE A 116 -5.59 -3.23 -10.81
CA ILE A 116 -6.92 -3.72 -11.20
C ILE A 116 -7.99 -2.78 -10.64
N PRO A 117 -8.77 -2.10 -11.50
CA PRO A 117 -9.76 -1.14 -11.04
C PRO A 117 -11.04 -1.80 -10.53
N ALA A 118 -11.36 -3.01 -10.98
CA ALA A 118 -12.53 -3.78 -10.55
C ALA A 118 -12.31 -5.27 -10.89
N PRO A 119 -13.00 -6.20 -10.20
CA PRO A 119 -13.01 -7.61 -10.59
C PRO A 119 -13.36 -7.77 -12.07
N ASN A 120 -12.68 -8.70 -12.74
CA ASN A 120 -12.88 -9.04 -14.16
C ASN A 120 -12.57 -7.91 -15.16
N ARG A 121 -11.92 -6.82 -14.74
CA ARG A 121 -11.39 -5.81 -15.66
C ARG A 121 -9.90 -6.00 -15.90
N SER A 122 -9.47 -5.66 -17.10
CA SER A 122 -8.05 -5.62 -17.46
C SER A 122 -7.29 -4.68 -16.54
N SER A 123 -6.12 -5.13 -16.10
CA SER A 123 -5.20 -4.33 -15.30
C SER A 123 -4.69 -3.12 -16.09
N LEU A 124 -4.74 -1.94 -15.48
CA LEU A 124 -4.02 -0.76 -15.91
C LEU A 124 -2.54 -0.93 -15.52
N ILE A 125 -1.64 -0.57 -16.43
CA ILE A 125 -0.19 -0.82 -16.27
C ILE A 125 0.54 0.51 -16.46
N SER A 126 1.45 0.85 -15.54
CA SER A 126 2.28 2.04 -15.65
C SER A 126 3.41 1.86 -16.66
N ASN A 127 4.02 2.96 -17.11
CA ASN A 127 5.36 2.87 -17.70
C ASN A 127 6.38 2.44 -16.64
N TRP A 128 7.53 1.93 -17.09
CA TRP A 128 8.67 1.64 -16.23
C TRP A 128 9.30 2.94 -15.71
N GLY A 129 9.68 2.97 -14.43
CA GLY A 129 10.28 4.15 -13.82
C GLY A 129 10.83 3.91 -12.42
N SER A 130 11.04 4.99 -11.68
CA SER A 130 11.32 4.95 -10.24
C SER A 130 10.03 4.71 -9.44
N LEU A 131 10.18 4.37 -8.15
CA LEU A 131 9.03 4.24 -7.24
C LEU A 131 8.19 5.54 -7.17
N ASP A 132 8.83 6.70 -7.26
CA ASP A 132 8.12 7.99 -7.29
C ASP A 132 7.29 8.14 -8.59
N ASP A 133 7.88 7.81 -9.74
CA ASP A 133 7.22 7.97 -11.05
C ASP A 133 5.97 7.08 -11.17
N ILE A 134 6.10 5.81 -10.79
CA ILE A 134 4.99 4.86 -10.87
C ILE A 134 3.90 5.20 -9.85
N TYR A 135 4.26 5.80 -8.70
CA TYR A 135 3.29 6.23 -7.69
C TYR A 135 2.47 7.42 -8.20
N HIS A 136 3.13 8.41 -8.79
CA HIS A 136 2.45 9.54 -9.42
C HIS A 136 1.45 9.06 -10.47
N TRP A 137 1.86 8.11 -11.33
CA TRP A 137 0.96 7.49 -12.29
C TRP A 137 -0.25 6.81 -11.61
N MET A 138 -0.04 6.08 -10.51
CA MET A 138 -1.12 5.41 -9.78
C MET A 138 -2.12 6.42 -9.20
N LEU A 139 -1.64 7.55 -8.66
CA LEU A 139 -2.50 8.63 -8.16
C LEU A 139 -3.31 9.28 -9.29
N GLU A 140 -2.75 9.45 -10.48
CA GLU A 140 -3.49 9.92 -11.65
C GLU A 140 -4.60 8.95 -12.07
N GLN A 141 -4.32 7.64 -12.08
CA GLN A 141 -5.36 6.63 -12.37
C GLN A 141 -6.45 6.64 -11.30
N GLN A 142 -6.08 6.81 -10.04
CA GLN A 142 -7.02 6.93 -8.93
C GLN A 142 -7.94 8.15 -9.08
N GLN A 143 -7.42 9.29 -9.51
CA GLN A 143 -8.24 10.49 -9.76
C GLN A 143 -9.21 10.30 -10.93
N ARG A 144 -8.81 9.55 -11.96
CA ARG A 144 -9.64 9.32 -13.16
C ARG A 144 -10.71 8.26 -12.98
N TYR A 145 -10.39 7.19 -12.25
CA TYR A 145 -11.23 5.99 -12.22
C TYR A 145 -11.73 5.63 -10.81
N SER A 146 -11.25 6.30 -9.76
CA SER A 146 -11.60 6.01 -8.36
C SER A 146 -11.54 4.51 -8.03
N CYS A 147 -10.46 3.87 -8.49
CA CYS A 147 -10.32 2.43 -8.55
C CYS A 147 -9.98 1.75 -7.23
N LEU A 148 -9.17 2.38 -6.38
CA LEU A 148 -8.69 1.81 -5.12
C LEU A 148 -9.44 2.45 -3.95
N LYS A 149 -9.79 1.64 -2.96
CA LYS A 149 -10.20 2.14 -1.65
C LYS A 149 -8.97 2.44 -0.81
N THR A 150 -9.00 3.56 -0.11
CA THR A 150 -8.00 3.88 0.89
C THR A 150 -8.10 2.91 2.08
N ASP A 151 -7.00 2.75 2.80
CA ASP A 151 -6.95 1.88 3.97
C ASP A 151 -7.94 2.31 5.06
N TYR A 152 -8.25 3.62 5.12
CA TYR A 152 -9.28 4.15 5.99
C TYR A 152 -10.67 3.60 5.61
N GLU A 153 -11.05 3.70 4.33
CA GLU A 153 -12.34 3.17 3.83
C GLU A 153 -12.45 1.65 3.99
N LEU A 154 -11.35 0.92 3.81
CA LEU A 154 -11.32 -0.53 4.02
C LEU A 154 -11.46 -0.93 5.49
N LYS A 155 -10.86 -0.17 6.41
CA LYS A 155 -11.00 -0.37 7.86
C LYS A 155 -12.36 0.07 8.40
N GLN A 156 -13.01 1.01 7.71
CA GLN A 156 -14.30 1.55 8.12
C GLN A 156 -15.49 0.67 7.80
N LYS A 157 -15.37 -0.37 6.96
CA LYS A 157 -16.46 -1.34 6.75
C LYS A 157 -16.85 -1.95 8.10
N PRO A 158 -17.97 -1.53 8.71
CA PRO A 158 -18.52 -2.22 9.85
C PRO A 158 -19.21 -3.48 9.32
N ILE A 159 -19.29 -4.50 10.15
CA ILE A 159 -20.12 -5.68 10.00
C ILE A 159 -21.53 -5.24 9.58
N LEU A 160 -21.88 -5.39 8.31
CA LEU A 160 -23.23 -5.18 7.80
C LEU A 160 -23.64 -6.39 6.98
N LEU A 161 -23.52 -7.55 7.61
CA LEU A 161 -24.19 -8.82 7.32
C LEU A 161 -24.34 -9.42 8.72
N GLU A 162 -25.48 -9.29 9.39
CA GLU A 162 -26.65 -10.12 9.16
C GLU A 162 -27.93 -9.27 9.24
N GLN A 163 -28.58 -9.04 8.10
CA GLN A 163 -30.03 -8.88 8.12
C GLN A 163 -30.62 -10.31 8.11
N PRO A 164 -31.49 -10.69 9.06
CA PRO A 164 -32.18 -11.96 8.96
C PRO A 164 -33.07 -11.93 7.73
N ILE A 165 -32.77 -12.85 6.82
CA ILE A 165 -33.55 -13.14 5.62
C ILE A 165 -34.97 -13.46 6.10
N THR A 166 -35.91 -12.58 5.78
CA THR A 166 -37.34 -12.90 5.88
C THR A 166 -37.61 -14.02 4.88
N PRO A 167 -38.13 -15.19 5.28
CA PRO A 167 -38.50 -16.19 4.30
C PRO A 167 -39.81 -15.75 3.64
N THR A 168 -39.69 -15.18 2.43
CA THR A 168 -40.77 -15.21 1.45
C THR A 168 -40.56 -16.45 0.61
N LEU A 169 -41.34 -17.49 0.90
CA LEU A 169 -41.63 -18.58 -0.04
C LEU A 169 -43.11 -18.49 -0.41
N THR A 170 -43.35 -17.92 -1.59
CA THR A 170 -44.33 -18.37 -2.60
C THR A 170 -44.17 -19.90 -2.76
N GLU A 171 -45.15 -20.78 -2.94
CA GLU A 171 -46.40 -20.83 -3.72
C GLU A 171 -47.26 -21.95 -3.11
N THR A 172 -48.59 -21.88 -3.19
CA THR A 172 -49.39 -23.04 -3.64
C THR A 172 -50.70 -22.49 -4.18
N GLU A 173 -50.86 -22.65 -5.48
CA GLU A 173 -52.07 -22.51 -6.26
C GLU A 173 -53.21 -23.34 -5.64
N THR A 174 -54.38 -22.76 -5.47
CA THR A 174 -55.63 -23.53 -5.59
C THR A 174 -56.66 -22.61 -6.19
N GLU A 175 -56.84 -22.77 -7.50
CA GLU A 175 -58.03 -22.36 -8.22
C GLU A 175 -59.26 -22.91 -7.49
N THR A 176 -60.24 -22.06 -7.21
CA THR A 176 -61.59 -22.52 -6.91
C THR A 176 -62.57 -21.58 -7.59
N GLU A 177 -62.99 -22.05 -8.76
CA GLU A 177 -64.34 -21.98 -9.32
C GLU A 177 -65.02 -20.61 -9.38
N THR A 178 -65.00 -20.11 -10.60
CA THR A 178 -66.00 -19.28 -11.27
C THR A 178 -67.41 -19.80 -11.02
N GLU A 179 -68.35 -18.93 -10.64
CA GLU A 179 -69.71 -18.89 -11.20
C GLU A 179 -70.47 -17.67 -10.61
N THR A 180 -70.63 -16.63 -11.42
CA THR A 180 -71.67 -15.64 -11.23
C THR A 180 -72.41 -15.43 -12.56
N GLU A 181 -73.74 -15.43 -12.43
CA GLU A 181 -74.73 -14.72 -13.24
C GLU A 181 -75.42 -15.41 -14.44
N THR A 182 -76.70 -15.76 -14.16
CA THR A 182 -77.94 -15.43 -14.90
C THR A 182 -78.10 -15.83 -16.37
N GLU A 183 -79.16 -16.57 -16.68
CA GLU A 183 -80.32 -16.06 -17.45
C GLU A 183 -81.47 -17.06 -17.58
N THR A 184 -82.66 -16.47 -17.77
CA THR A 184 -84.04 -16.95 -17.93
C THR A 184 -84.37 -17.71 -19.23
N GLU A 185 -85.25 -18.71 -19.16
CA GLU A 185 -86.35 -19.08 -20.10
C GLU A 185 -86.88 -20.46 -19.64
N THR A 186 -88.13 -20.67 -19.22
CA THR A 186 -89.40 -20.57 -19.95
C THR A 186 -90.57 -20.73 -18.98
#